data_AF-A0A2D5YBM3-F1
#
_entry.id   AF-A0A2D5YBM3-F1
#
_cell.length_a   1.000
_cell.length_b   1.000
_cell.length_c   1.000
_cell.angle_alpha   90.00
_cell.angle_beta   90.00
_cell.angle_gamma   90.00
#
_symmetry.space_group_name_H-M   'P 1'
#
loop_
_entity.id
_entity.type
_entity.pdbx_description
1 polymer ?
#
loop_
_entity_poly.entity_id
_entity_poly.type
_entity_poly.pdbx_seq_one_letter_code
_entity_poly.pdbx_strand_id
1 'polypeptide(L)'
;MHSSSDGLGSRDWRQRLGVSRELGTGFAAPGGEFTRALFEWSLVPAGNFLHTLLQGRRVVELGAGMMPYGYALAAHSCARNFVAVEPFYADRQEIAQSSYVGEVLDPSLRIPRKVESKDMLVYLEEEPDNLLTIVACGIEDCILPGPDYRKKVEGEIERTLEEDAFFLSSHSDLYPQGLLAMEVLFNRPSQPHVVDRLRLHGKKSAFEKWHKVIPTW
;
A
#
# COMPACT_ATOMS: atom_id res chain seq x y z
N MET A 1 9.18 -35.41 10.12
CA MET A 1 7.73 -35.15 10.22
C MET A 1 7.23 -34.88 8.81
N HIS A 2 6.24 -35.64 8.33
CA HIS A 2 5.71 -35.48 6.98
C HIS A 2 4.76 -34.28 6.93
N SER A 3 5.16 -33.19 6.27
CA SER A 3 4.27 -32.07 5.95
C SER A 3 3.55 -32.37 4.63
N SER A 4 2.31 -32.86 4.71
CA SER A 4 1.46 -33.05 3.53
C SER A 4 0.92 -31.70 3.05
N SER A 5 1.10 -31.39 1.77
CA SER A 5 0.61 -30.18 1.08
C SER A 5 -0.92 -30.15 0.84
N ASP A 6 -1.67 -30.99 1.54
CA ASP A 6 -3.12 -31.10 1.42
C ASP A 6 -3.80 -29.89 2.07
N GLY A 7 -4.21 -28.92 1.25
CA GLY A 7 -4.93 -27.72 1.70
C GLY A 7 -4.65 -26.44 0.90
N LEU A 8 -3.54 -26.37 0.14
CA LEU A 8 -3.25 -25.25 -0.76
C LEU A 8 -4.19 -25.19 -1.98
N GLY A 9 -4.70 -26.34 -2.43
CA GLY A 9 -5.68 -26.46 -3.53
C GLY A 9 -7.12 -26.16 -3.12
N SER A 10 -7.35 -25.66 -1.91
CA SER A 10 -8.69 -25.38 -1.42
C SER A 10 -9.29 -24.13 -2.06
N ARG A 11 -10.58 -24.18 -2.39
CA ARG A 11 -11.39 -22.99 -2.66
C ARG A 11 -11.66 -22.19 -1.38
N ASP A 12 -11.44 -22.80 -0.21
CA ASP A 12 -11.41 -22.13 1.08
C ASP A 12 -10.03 -21.49 1.33
N TRP A 13 -10.00 -20.17 1.30
CA TRP A 13 -8.79 -19.37 1.49
C TRP A 13 -8.17 -19.53 2.88
N ARG A 14 -8.93 -19.95 3.90
CA ARG A 14 -8.44 -20.18 5.27
C ARG A 14 -7.59 -21.44 5.39
N GLN A 15 -7.81 -22.42 4.51
CA GLN A 15 -6.99 -23.61 4.43
C GLN A 15 -5.67 -23.34 3.71
N ARG A 16 -5.68 -22.42 2.72
CA ARG A 16 -4.44 -21.92 2.10
C ARG A 16 -3.59 -21.13 3.09
N LEU A 17 -4.23 -20.33 3.94
CA LEU A 17 -3.64 -19.52 5.01
C LEU A 17 -3.09 -20.36 6.17
N GLY A 18 -3.76 -21.46 6.52
CA GLY A 18 -3.32 -22.41 7.54
C GLY A 18 -2.09 -23.21 7.12
N VAL A 19 -2.07 -23.76 5.89
CA VAL A 19 -0.88 -24.44 5.34
C VAL A 19 0.29 -23.47 5.17
N SER A 20 0.02 -22.23 4.76
CA SER A 20 1.02 -21.14 4.71
C SER A 20 1.64 -20.85 6.08
N ARG A 21 0.87 -20.89 7.19
CA ARG A 21 1.39 -20.64 8.54
C ARG A 21 2.13 -21.83 9.15
N GLU A 22 1.71 -23.06 8.90
CA GLU A 22 2.36 -24.27 9.42
C GLU A 22 3.69 -24.60 8.74
N LEU A 23 3.88 -24.15 7.50
CA LEU A 23 5.17 -24.17 6.79
C LEU A 23 6.07 -22.98 7.15
N GLY A 24 5.58 -21.96 7.89
CA GLY A 24 6.32 -20.76 8.28
C GLY A 24 6.29 -19.60 7.27
N THR A 25 5.30 -19.53 6.39
CA THR A 25 5.24 -18.66 5.19
C THR A 25 3.96 -17.79 5.12
N GLY A 26 3.72 -16.92 6.10
CA GLY A 26 3.16 -15.55 5.95
C GLY A 26 1.70 -15.27 5.57
N PHE A 27 1.05 -14.43 6.39
CA PHE A 27 -0.01 -13.50 5.96
C PHE A 27 0.21 -12.12 6.58
N ALA A 28 0.10 -11.06 5.76
CA ALA A 28 0.20 -9.67 6.18
C ALA A 28 -0.93 -9.32 7.14
N ALA A 29 -0.71 -8.35 8.02
CA ALA A 29 -1.69 -7.89 9.00
C ALA A 29 -2.96 -7.34 8.29
N PRO A 30 -4.06 -8.11 8.19
CA PRO A 30 -5.22 -7.71 7.38
C PRO A 30 -6.00 -6.55 8.02
N GLY A 31 -5.67 -6.21 9.28
CA GLY A 31 -6.21 -5.08 10.04
C GLY A 31 -5.65 -3.72 9.62
N GLY A 32 -4.75 -3.65 8.64
CA GLY A 32 -4.31 -2.39 8.06
C GLY A 32 -3.53 -1.50 9.03
N GLU A 33 -2.93 -2.06 10.08
CA GLU A 33 -2.23 -1.30 11.13
C GLU A 33 -1.07 -0.46 10.59
N PHE A 34 -0.35 -0.95 9.57
CA PHE A 34 0.72 -0.20 8.91
C PHE A 34 0.18 0.97 8.08
N THR A 35 -0.90 0.75 7.31
CA THR A 35 -1.56 1.83 6.56
C THR A 35 -2.20 2.85 7.52
N ARG A 36 -2.78 2.38 8.62
CA ARG A 36 -3.32 3.22 9.69
C ARG A 36 -2.23 4.10 10.30
N ALA A 37 -1.10 3.51 10.68
CA ALA A 37 0.03 4.24 11.25
C ALA A 37 0.54 5.32 10.29
N LEU A 38 0.64 4.99 8.99
CA LEU A 38 1.03 5.94 7.95
C LEU A 38 0.01 7.09 7.81
N PHE A 39 -1.28 6.77 7.80
CA PHE A 39 -2.35 7.77 7.77
C PHE A 39 -2.36 8.67 9.01
N GLU A 40 -2.31 8.10 10.21
CA GLU A 40 -2.25 8.87 11.46
C GLU A 40 -1.01 9.78 11.47
N TRP A 41 0.11 9.29 10.98
CA TRP A 41 1.34 10.09 10.90
C TRP A 41 1.24 11.21 9.86
N SER A 42 0.52 11.01 8.75
CA SER A 42 0.30 12.06 7.76
C SER A 42 -0.47 13.27 8.34
N LEU A 43 -1.30 13.03 9.37
CA LEU A 43 -2.06 14.09 10.04
C LEU A 43 -1.24 14.95 11.01
N VAL A 44 -0.01 14.56 11.36
CA VAL A 44 0.87 15.36 12.23
C VAL A 44 1.93 16.12 11.42
N PRO A 45 2.50 17.23 11.94
CA PRO A 45 3.42 18.08 11.16
C PRO A 45 4.60 17.34 10.52
N ALA A 46 5.13 16.32 11.19
CA ALA A 46 6.28 15.54 10.70
C ALA A 46 5.96 14.66 9.48
N GLY A 47 4.72 14.18 9.33
CA GLY A 47 4.29 13.35 8.21
C GLY A 47 3.46 14.10 7.16
N ASN A 48 3.11 15.36 7.40
CA ASN A 48 2.20 16.13 6.55
C ASN A 48 2.66 16.26 5.09
N PHE A 49 3.97 16.17 4.84
CA PHE A 49 4.53 16.21 3.48
C PHE A 49 3.91 15.15 2.55
N LEU A 50 3.43 14.02 3.09
CA LEU A 50 2.71 13.00 2.33
C LEU A 50 1.49 13.56 1.59
N HIS A 51 0.78 14.52 2.19
CA HIS A 51 -0.38 15.15 1.56
C HIS A 51 0.03 15.89 0.29
N THR A 52 1.16 16.59 0.30
CA THR A 52 1.71 17.26 -0.88
C THR A 52 2.12 16.25 -1.96
N LEU A 53 2.70 15.11 -1.60
CA LEU A 53 3.12 14.10 -2.57
C LEU A 53 1.93 13.42 -3.27
N LEU A 54 0.81 13.26 -2.57
CA LEU A 54 -0.39 12.57 -3.05
C LEU A 54 -1.43 13.50 -3.71
N GLN A 55 -1.32 14.82 -3.50
CA GLN A 55 -2.30 15.79 -3.98
C GLN A 55 -2.49 15.74 -5.50
N GLY A 56 -3.75 15.64 -5.94
CA GLY A 56 -4.11 15.62 -7.37
C GLY A 56 -3.65 14.37 -8.15
N ARG A 57 -3.09 13.37 -7.47
CA ARG A 57 -2.58 12.12 -8.06
C ARG A 57 -3.65 11.02 -8.14
N ARG A 58 -3.46 10.08 -9.06
CA ARG A 58 -4.16 8.80 -9.02
C ARG A 58 -3.44 7.88 -8.05
N VAL A 59 -4.07 7.57 -6.92
CA VAL A 59 -3.45 6.77 -5.86
C VAL A 59 -3.97 5.34 -5.91
N VAL A 60 -3.08 4.37 -5.88
CA VAL A 60 -3.40 2.93 -5.83
C VAL A 60 -2.76 2.32 -4.59
N GLU A 61 -3.54 1.62 -3.76
CA GLU A 61 -3.01 0.81 -2.66
C GLU A 61 -2.98 -0.67 -3.05
N LEU A 62 -1.80 -1.28 -3.04
CA LEU A 62 -1.60 -2.70 -3.30
C LEU A 62 -1.68 -3.50 -2.00
N GLY A 63 -2.55 -4.51 -1.97
CA GLY A 63 -2.80 -5.29 -0.75
C GLY A 63 -3.43 -4.44 0.34
N ALA A 64 -4.50 -3.72 -0.02
CA ALA A 64 -5.15 -2.76 0.87
C ALA A 64 -5.74 -3.37 2.15
N GLY A 65 -5.88 -4.70 2.22
CA GLY A 65 -6.47 -5.37 3.38
C GLY A 65 -7.94 -5.01 3.57
N MET A 66 -8.40 -5.03 4.82
CA MET A 66 -9.83 -4.85 5.14
C MET A 66 -10.21 -3.41 5.49
N MET A 67 -9.25 -2.53 5.74
CA MET A 67 -9.48 -1.24 6.40
C MET A 67 -9.32 -0.04 5.46
N PRO A 68 -10.06 1.06 5.68
CA PRO A 68 -10.18 2.14 4.69
C PRO A 68 -9.03 3.15 4.76
N TYR A 69 -7.92 2.83 5.44
CA TYR A 69 -6.90 3.82 5.79
C TYR A 69 -6.13 4.36 4.59
N GLY A 70 -5.93 3.56 3.52
CA GLY A 70 -5.33 4.06 2.29
C GLY A 70 -6.24 5.06 1.58
N TYR A 71 -7.55 4.80 1.58
CA TYR A 71 -8.54 5.77 1.09
C TYR A 71 -8.55 7.03 1.95
N ALA A 72 -8.50 6.89 3.28
CA ALA A 72 -8.45 8.03 4.20
C ALA A 72 -7.22 8.91 3.93
N LEU A 73 -6.04 8.30 3.79
CA LEU A 73 -4.81 9.00 3.41
C LEU A 73 -4.96 9.75 2.09
N ALA A 74 -5.46 9.08 1.04
CA ALA A 74 -5.64 9.70 -0.28
C ALA A 74 -6.66 10.84 -0.27
N ALA A 75 -7.80 10.66 0.41
CA ALA A 75 -8.87 11.66 0.51
C ALA A 75 -8.42 12.91 1.26
N HIS A 76 -7.79 12.76 2.44
CA HIS A 76 -7.24 13.89 3.20
C HIS A 76 -6.06 14.56 2.49
N SER A 77 -5.42 13.88 1.54
CA SER A 77 -4.39 14.46 0.67
C SER A 77 -4.96 15.15 -0.57
N CYS A 78 -6.28 15.16 -0.76
CA CYS A 78 -6.94 15.65 -1.97
C CYS A 78 -6.38 14.99 -3.25
N ALA A 79 -6.16 13.67 -3.21
CA ALA A 79 -5.83 12.90 -4.39
C ALA A 79 -6.95 13.00 -5.44
N ARG A 80 -6.62 12.77 -6.71
CA ARG A 80 -7.61 12.80 -7.80
C ARG A 80 -8.64 11.68 -7.66
N ASN A 81 -8.16 10.48 -7.32
CA ASN A 81 -8.96 9.31 -7.04
C ASN A 81 -8.12 8.26 -6.31
N PHE A 82 -8.78 7.22 -5.82
CA PHE A 82 -8.17 6.11 -5.10
C PHE A 82 -8.66 4.75 -5.61
N VAL A 83 -7.76 3.78 -5.71
CA VAL A 83 -8.10 2.38 -5.95
C VAL A 83 -7.45 1.51 -4.89
N ALA A 84 -8.25 0.72 -4.18
CA ALA A 84 -7.74 -0.37 -3.34
C ALA A 84 -7.70 -1.66 -4.15
N VAL A 85 -6.51 -2.26 -4.28
CA VAL A 85 -6.32 -3.56 -4.93
C VAL A 85 -6.17 -4.60 -3.84
N GLU A 86 -7.16 -5.48 -3.72
CA GLU A 86 -7.23 -6.45 -2.64
C GLU A 86 -7.95 -7.73 -3.11
N PRO A 87 -7.23 -8.83 -3.39
CA PRO A 87 -7.83 -10.04 -3.94
C PRO A 87 -8.60 -10.88 -2.92
N PHE A 88 -8.35 -10.72 -1.62
CA PHE A 88 -8.90 -11.61 -0.58
C PHE A 88 -10.00 -10.97 0.25
N TYR A 89 -9.90 -9.65 0.47
CA TYR A 89 -10.78 -8.91 1.36
C TYR A 89 -11.52 -7.75 0.67
N ALA A 90 -11.69 -7.79 -0.65
CA ALA A 90 -12.33 -6.74 -1.42
C ALA A 90 -13.73 -6.36 -0.90
N ASP A 91 -14.54 -7.34 -0.51
CA ASP A 91 -15.88 -7.12 0.05
C ASP A 91 -15.81 -6.32 1.36
N ARG A 92 -14.89 -6.71 2.26
CA ARG A 92 -14.66 -6.04 3.54
C ARG A 92 -14.10 -4.65 3.35
N GLN A 93 -13.18 -4.49 2.42
CA GLN A 93 -12.60 -3.21 2.07
C GLN A 93 -13.66 -2.25 1.51
N GLU A 94 -14.55 -2.72 0.62
CA GLU A 94 -15.63 -1.91 0.06
C GLU A 94 -16.63 -1.48 1.14
N ILE A 95 -16.98 -2.39 2.06
CA ILE A 95 -17.84 -2.08 3.22
C ILE A 95 -17.16 -1.03 4.13
N ALA A 96 -15.88 -1.22 4.43
CA ALA A 96 -15.15 -0.33 5.32
C ALA A 96 -15.01 1.08 4.73
N GLN A 97 -14.68 1.19 3.43
CA GLN A 97 -14.64 2.48 2.74
C GLN A 97 -16.01 3.13 2.65
N SER A 98 -17.08 2.36 2.40
CA SER A 98 -18.45 2.88 2.36
C SER A 98 -18.86 3.45 3.72
N SER A 99 -18.57 2.72 4.80
CA SER A 99 -18.88 3.16 6.18
C SER A 99 -18.08 4.42 6.54
N TYR A 100 -16.78 4.44 6.23
CA TYR A 100 -15.94 5.61 6.47
C TYR A 100 -16.45 6.86 5.72
N VAL A 101 -16.84 6.72 4.44
CA VAL A 101 -17.43 7.82 3.66
C VAL A 101 -18.78 8.29 4.21
N GLY A 102 -19.62 7.38 4.68
CA GLY A 102 -20.96 7.70 5.17
C GLY A 102 -20.99 8.28 6.58
N GLU A 103 -20.04 7.90 7.44
CA GLU A 103 -20.13 8.13 8.89
C GLU A 103 -19.00 9.01 9.45
N VAL A 104 -17.82 9.04 8.80
CA VAL A 104 -16.61 9.64 9.38
C VAL A 104 -16.02 10.75 8.52
N LEU A 105 -15.93 10.56 7.21
CA LEU A 105 -15.24 11.49 6.31
C LEU A 105 -16.07 12.77 6.12
N ASP A 106 -15.41 13.93 6.22
CA ASP A 106 -16.00 15.21 5.80
C ASP A 106 -16.40 15.13 4.31
N PRO A 107 -17.67 15.41 3.95
CA PRO A 107 -18.14 15.34 2.57
C PRO A 107 -17.31 16.17 1.58
N SER A 108 -16.67 17.26 2.02
CA SER A 108 -15.81 18.11 1.19
C SER A 108 -14.47 17.46 0.81
N LEU A 109 -14.02 16.45 1.55
CA LEU A 109 -12.80 15.69 1.28
C LEU A 109 -13.03 14.45 0.40
N ARG A 110 -14.29 14.18 0.03
CA ARG A 110 -14.63 12.96 -0.71
C ARG A 110 -14.02 12.97 -2.12
N ILE A 111 -13.23 11.94 -2.42
CA ILE A 111 -12.68 11.69 -3.75
C ILE A 111 -13.30 10.41 -4.36
N PRO A 112 -13.32 10.27 -5.70
CA PRO A 112 -13.72 9.02 -6.36
C PRO A 112 -12.88 7.85 -5.88
N ARG A 113 -13.53 6.71 -5.63
CA ARG A 113 -12.88 5.49 -5.12
C ARG A 113 -13.38 4.24 -5.82
N LYS A 114 -12.54 3.21 -5.87
CA LYS A 114 -12.88 1.87 -6.34
C LYS A 114 -12.15 0.82 -5.50
N VAL A 115 -12.78 -0.33 -5.30
CA VAL A 115 -12.11 -1.55 -4.82
C VAL A 115 -12.03 -2.56 -5.96
N GLU A 116 -10.84 -3.10 -6.19
CA GLU A 116 -10.54 -4.10 -7.22
C GLU A 116 -10.16 -5.42 -6.57
N SER A 117 -10.96 -6.45 -6.83
CA SER A 117 -10.73 -7.81 -6.33
C SER A 117 -9.73 -8.57 -7.21
N LYS A 118 -8.64 -7.90 -7.61
CA LYS A 118 -7.59 -8.47 -8.48
C LYS A 118 -6.33 -8.74 -7.69
N ASP A 119 -5.54 -9.68 -8.20
CA ASP A 119 -4.15 -9.82 -7.85
C ASP A 119 -3.36 -8.55 -8.21
N MET A 120 -2.39 -8.14 -7.39
CA MET A 120 -1.68 -6.87 -7.59
C MET A 120 -0.88 -6.83 -8.89
N LEU A 121 -0.27 -7.96 -9.30
CA LEU A 121 0.47 -8.02 -10.56
C LEU A 121 -0.48 -7.86 -11.74
N VAL A 122 -1.58 -8.62 -11.75
CA VAL A 122 -2.60 -8.54 -12.80
C VAL A 122 -3.19 -7.14 -12.91
N TYR A 123 -3.45 -6.48 -11.78
CA TYR A 123 -3.92 -5.09 -11.79
C TYR A 123 -2.90 -4.15 -12.44
N LEU A 124 -1.63 -4.22 -12.04
CA LEU A 124 -0.59 -3.32 -12.56
C LEU A 124 -0.31 -3.55 -14.06
N GLU A 125 -0.33 -4.80 -14.54
CA GLU A 125 -0.11 -5.15 -15.95
C GLU A 125 -1.15 -4.52 -16.90
N GLU A 126 -2.36 -4.23 -16.40
CA GLU A 126 -3.42 -3.56 -17.17
C GLU A 126 -3.31 -2.02 -17.13
N GLU A 127 -2.51 -1.46 -16.22
CA GLU A 127 -2.38 -0.02 -16.07
C GLU A 127 -1.36 0.55 -17.07
N PRO A 128 -1.63 1.75 -17.64
CA PRO A 128 -0.67 2.45 -18.48
C PRO A 128 0.62 2.81 -17.76
N ASP A 129 1.69 2.97 -18.54
CA ASP A 129 2.96 3.53 -18.07
C ASP A 129 2.78 4.93 -17.47
N ASN A 130 3.60 5.28 -16.49
CA ASN A 130 3.73 6.64 -15.95
C ASN A 130 2.42 7.30 -15.48
N LEU A 131 1.54 6.54 -14.81
CA LEU A 131 0.21 7.01 -14.44
C LEU A 131 -0.04 7.07 -12.92
N LEU A 132 0.63 6.21 -12.15
CA LEU A 132 0.22 5.90 -10.79
C LEU A 132 1.12 6.58 -9.75
N THR A 133 0.51 6.89 -8.60
CA THR A 133 1.19 7.00 -7.31
C THR A 133 0.77 5.79 -6.48
N ILE A 134 1.72 5.04 -5.93
CA ILE A 134 1.45 3.71 -5.37
C ILE A 134 1.71 3.71 -3.87
N VAL A 135 0.87 3.00 -3.12
CA VAL A 135 1.04 2.73 -1.69
C VAL A 135 1.02 1.22 -1.49
N ALA A 136 1.92 0.69 -0.66
CA ALA A 136 1.82 -0.67 -0.16
C ALA A 136 2.33 -0.72 1.28
N CYS A 137 1.54 -1.33 2.16
CA CYS A 137 1.87 -1.41 3.57
C CYS A 137 1.84 -2.85 4.08
N GLY A 138 2.88 -3.28 4.79
CA GLY A 138 2.91 -4.62 5.40
C GLY A 138 2.99 -5.80 4.44
N ILE A 139 3.42 -5.58 3.18
CA ILE A 139 3.62 -6.65 2.20
C ILE A 139 4.98 -7.30 2.43
N GLU A 140 5.01 -8.35 3.24
CA GLU A 140 6.23 -9.09 3.56
C GLU A 140 6.48 -10.25 2.59
N ASP A 141 7.74 -10.66 2.44
CA ASP A 141 8.13 -11.77 1.54
C ASP A 141 7.38 -13.06 1.82
N CYS A 142 7.05 -13.32 3.09
CA CYS A 142 6.35 -14.51 3.50
C CYS A 142 4.92 -14.60 2.94
N ILE A 143 4.35 -13.50 2.49
CA ILE A 143 2.96 -13.40 2.02
C ILE A 143 2.86 -13.36 0.49
N LEU A 144 4.00 -13.18 -0.18
CA LEU A 144 4.10 -13.18 -1.62
C LEU A 144 4.24 -14.63 -2.12
N PRO A 145 3.72 -14.96 -3.31
CA PRO A 145 3.89 -16.30 -3.91
C PRO A 145 5.34 -16.75 -4.08
N GLY A 146 6.29 -15.82 -4.17
CA GLY A 146 7.72 -16.09 -4.25
C GLY A 146 8.52 -14.92 -4.84
N PRO A 147 9.86 -15.05 -4.90
CA PRO A 147 10.76 -13.98 -5.34
C PRO A 147 10.56 -13.57 -6.81
N ASP A 148 10.21 -14.52 -7.69
CA ASP A 148 9.93 -14.20 -9.10
C ASP A 148 8.66 -13.36 -9.26
N TYR A 149 7.62 -13.65 -8.46
CA TYR A 149 6.41 -12.84 -8.42
C TYR A 149 6.73 -11.43 -7.90
N ARG A 150 7.49 -11.35 -6.79
CA ARG A 150 7.94 -10.07 -6.22
C ARG A 150 8.65 -9.21 -7.27
N LYS A 151 9.61 -9.79 -7.98
CA LYS A 151 10.38 -9.09 -9.03
C LYS A 151 9.50 -8.55 -10.15
N LYS A 152 8.46 -9.28 -10.56
CA LYS A 152 7.50 -8.81 -11.57
C LYS A 152 6.68 -7.64 -11.06
N VAL A 153 6.15 -7.74 -9.83
CA VAL A 153 5.42 -6.63 -9.18
C VAL A 153 6.30 -5.39 -9.08
N GLU A 154 7.55 -5.55 -8.66
CA GLU A 154 8.52 -4.45 -8.59
C GLU A 154 8.76 -3.79 -9.96
N GLY A 155 8.94 -4.58 -11.02
CA GLY A 155 9.09 -4.04 -12.38
C GLY A 155 7.84 -3.29 -12.87
N GLU A 156 6.65 -3.78 -12.53
CA GLU A 156 5.40 -3.11 -12.88
C GLU A 156 5.15 -1.84 -12.06
N ILE A 157 5.60 -1.80 -10.80
CA ILE A 157 5.66 -0.57 -10.00
C ILE A 157 6.55 0.45 -10.73
N GLU A 158 7.75 0.06 -11.19
CA GLU A 158 8.65 0.96 -11.92
C GLU A 158 8.02 1.52 -13.21
N ARG A 159 7.37 0.66 -14.00
CA ARG A 159 6.74 1.02 -15.28
C ARG A 159 5.56 1.97 -15.10
N THR A 160 4.67 1.65 -14.15
CA THR A 160 3.41 2.36 -13.97
C THR A 160 3.54 3.64 -13.14
N LEU A 161 4.64 3.80 -12.37
CA LEU A 161 4.85 4.99 -11.54
C LEU A 161 5.01 6.25 -12.39
N GLU A 162 4.17 7.24 -12.11
CA GLU A 162 4.24 8.58 -12.73
C GLU A 162 5.62 9.21 -12.48
N GLU A 163 6.12 9.96 -13.48
CA GLU A 163 7.52 10.41 -13.55
C GLU A 163 8.01 11.12 -12.29
N ASP A 164 7.16 11.95 -11.70
CA ASP A 164 7.45 12.76 -10.53
C ASP A 164 6.64 12.33 -9.28
N ALA A 165 6.21 11.08 -9.25
CA ALA A 165 5.50 10.46 -8.13
C ALA A 165 6.40 9.49 -7.34
N PHE A 166 5.84 8.94 -6.26
CA PHE A 166 6.51 7.98 -5.40
C PHE A 166 5.68 6.70 -5.22
N PHE A 167 6.37 5.58 -5.08
CA PHE A 167 5.86 4.39 -4.41
C PHE A 167 6.17 4.50 -2.92
N LEU A 168 5.11 4.62 -2.11
CA LEU A 168 5.15 4.71 -0.65
C LEU A 168 5.06 3.30 -0.06
N SER A 169 6.17 2.83 0.50
CA SER A 169 6.32 1.47 1.03
C SER A 169 6.50 1.49 2.55
N SER A 170 5.42 1.27 3.31
CA SER A 170 5.48 1.21 4.78
C SER A 170 5.56 -0.23 5.25
N HIS A 171 6.69 -0.67 5.80
CA HIS A 171 6.88 -2.09 6.18
C HIS A 171 6.59 -3.11 5.06
N SER A 172 6.81 -2.73 3.80
CA SER A 172 6.75 -3.65 2.67
C SER A 172 8.16 -4.04 2.21
N ASP A 173 8.31 -5.30 1.82
CA ASP A 173 9.55 -5.89 1.30
C ASP A 173 9.72 -5.67 -0.21
N LEU A 174 8.69 -5.16 -0.90
CA LEU A 174 8.81 -4.67 -2.28
C LEU A 174 9.87 -3.58 -2.35
N TYR A 175 10.89 -3.80 -3.17
CA TYR A 175 12.03 -2.93 -3.39
C TYR A 175 12.39 -2.86 -4.89
N PRO A 176 11.66 -2.04 -5.67
CA PRO A 176 11.97 -1.82 -7.09
C PRO A 176 13.37 -1.22 -7.25
N GLN A 177 14.27 -1.95 -7.91
CA GLN A 177 15.70 -1.64 -8.02
C GLN A 177 15.99 -0.51 -9.02
N GLY A 178 15.06 -0.24 -9.94
CA GLY A 178 15.16 0.86 -10.91
C GLY A 178 14.82 2.23 -10.33
N LEU A 179 14.35 2.30 -9.08
CA LEU A 179 14.01 3.55 -8.41
C LEU A 179 15.04 3.92 -7.33
N LEU A 180 15.26 5.21 -7.16
CA LEU A 180 15.96 5.72 -5.99
C LEU A 180 15.07 5.50 -4.76
N ALA A 181 15.69 5.22 -3.61
CA ALA A 181 14.98 4.99 -2.37
C ALA A 181 15.50 5.92 -1.27
N MET A 182 14.57 6.42 -0.45
CA MET A 182 14.88 7.13 0.79
C MET A 182 14.03 6.57 1.91
N GLU A 183 14.61 6.39 3.09
CA GLU A 183 13.93 5.85 4.25
C GLU A 183 13.65 6.94 5.29
N VAL A 184 12.45 6.90 5.86
CA VAL A 184 12.04 7.74 6.99
C VAL A 184 11.52 6.82 8.09
N LEU A 185 12.10 6.94 9.27
CA LEU A 185 11.59 6.31 10.47
C LEU A 185 10.65 7.27 11.18
N PHE A 186 9.51 6.78 11.66
CA PHE A 186 8.55 7.59 12.39
C PHE A 186 7.93 6.83 13.55
N ASN A 187 7.58 7.54 14.62
CA ASN A 187 6.85 6.95 15.73
C ASN A 187 5.36 6.91 15.39
N ARG A 188 4.70 5.78 15.67
CA ARG A 188 3.26 5.65 15.50
C ARG A 188 2.53 6.62 16.43
N PRO A 189 1.68 7.54 15.93
CA PRO A 189 1.02 8.52 16.79
C PRO A 189 0.16 7.90 17.90
N SER A 190 -0.56 6.82 17.60
CA SER A 190 -1.37 6.08 18.57
C SER A 190 -0.56 5.21 19.54
N GLN A 191 0.70 4.87 19.22
CA GLN A 191 1.60 4.07 20.05
C GLN A 191 3.04 4.61 19.95
N PRO A 192 3.39 5.71 20.63
CA PRO A 192 4.62 6.46 20.36
C PRO A 192 5.95 5.72 20.60
N HIS A 193 5.91 4.55 21.24
CA HIS A 193 7.04 3.66 21.47
C HIS A 193 7.27 2.66 20.33
N VAL A 194 6.33 2.56 19.39
CA VAL A 194 6.47 1.76 18.17
C VAL A 194 7.04 2.66 17.08
N VAL A 195 8.17 2.25 16.51
CA VAL A 195 8.80 2.91 15.37
C VAL A 195 8.41 2.15 14.11
N ASP A 196 7.78 2.85 13.18
CA ASP A 196 7.47 2.36 11.85
C ASP A 196 8.46 2.93 10.81
N ARG A 197 8.61 2.24 9.68
CA ARG A 197 9.50 2.57 8.56
C ARG A 197 8.68 2.83 7.30
N LEU A 198 8.81 4.05 6.77
CA LEU A 198 8.38 4.39 5.41
C LEU A 198 9.60 4.43 4.48
N ARG A 199 9.50 3.80 3.31
CA ARG A 199 10.40 4.05 2.18
C ARG A 199 9.67 4.79 1.07
N LEU A 200 10.29 5.84 0.56
CA LEU A 200 9.88 6.52 -0.67
C LEU A 200 10.73 5.98 -1.81
N HIS A 201 10.11 5.33 -2.78
CA HIS A 201 10.76 4.92 -4.02
C HIS A 201 10.32 5.84 -5.15
N GLY A 202 11.25 6.44 -5.88
CA GLY A 202 10.91 7.37 -6.96
C GLY A 202 12.02 7.50 -7.99
N LYS A 203 11.66 8.02 -9.16
CA LYS A 203 12.66 8.41 -10.17
C LYS A 203 13.44 9.63 -9.70
N LYS A 204 14.59 9.88 -10.32
CA LYS A 204 15.43 11.04 -10.01
C LYS A 204 14.65 12.36 -10.11
N SER A 205 13.82 12.48 -11.14
CA SER A 205 12.94 13.63 -11.41
C SER A 205 11.95 13.89 -10.26
N ALA A 206 11.39 12.84 -9.63
CA ALA A 206 10.54 12.97 -8.45
C ALA A 206 11.29 13.61 -7.28
N PHE A 207 12.48 13.09 -6.95
CA PHE A 207 13.28 13.65 -5.87
C PHE A 207 13.77 15.08 -6.17
N GLU A 208 14.21 15.36 -7.41
CA GLU A 208 14.58 16.72 -7.83
C GLU A 208 13.41 17.71 -7.67
N LYS A 209 12.18 17.29 -8.00
CA LYS A 209 10.98 18.12 -7.85
C LYS A 209 10.63 18.36 -6.37
N TRP A 210 10.68 17.32 -5.54
CA TRP A 210 10.10 17.33 -4.19
C TRP A 210 11.13 17.45 -3.05
N HIS A 211 12.41 17.65 -3.35
CA HIS A 211 13.49 17.73 -2.33
C HIS A 211 13.25 18.72 -1.18
N LYS A 212 12.52 19.81 -1.42
CA LYS A 212 12.22 20.82 -0.38
C LYS A 212 11.10 20.41 0.57
N VAL A 213 10.30 19.44 0.16
CA VAL A 213 9.09 18.97 0.86
C VAL A 213 9.42 17.70 1.67
N ILE A 214 10.29 16.86 1.15
CA ILE A 214 10.68 15.60 1.78
C ILE A 214 11.63 15.88 2.96
N PRO A 215 11.40 15.33 4.16
CA PRO A 215 12.27 15.54 5.30
C PRO A 215 13.66 14.93 5.06
N THR A 216 14.66 15.81 4.96
CA THR A 216 16.10 15.52 4.74
C THR A 216 16.37 14.54 3.60
N TRP A 217 16.35 15.06 2.37
CA TRP A 217 16.94 14.46 1.18
C TRP A 217 18.34 15.02 0.91
#